data_AF-A0ABC8L6K2-F1
#
_entry.id   AF-A0ABC8L6K2-F1
#
_cell.length_a   1.000
_cell.length_b   1.000
_cell.length_c   1.000
_cell.angle_alpha   90.00
_cell.angle_beta   90.00
_cell.angle_gamma   90.00
#
_symmetry.space_group_name_H-M   'P 1'
#
loop_
_entity.id
_entity.type
_entity.pdbx_description
1 polymer ?
#
loop_
_entity_poly.entity_id
_entity_poly.type
_entity_poly.pdbx_seq_one_letter_code
_entity_poly.pdbx_strand_id
1 'polypeptide(L)'
;MTSINTSFHKGREREKEEEEDEDDTFEDAVCTKTPARVNKPLSVITEAFENLADLLKSDISTQDENGLSLDAFCSACTHVSILFSCLGFASKFAEMEYTSKVKDLVEASKTLNTLQNILDLDVENETVKTPGSRSRNLRRVRQGLDL
;
A
#
# COMPACT_ATOMS: atom_id res chain seq x y z
N MET A 1 -86.43 -26.13 12.63
CA MET A 1 -85.66 -26.40 13.85
C MET A 1 -84.40 -25.53 13.75
N THR A 2 -84.35 -24.27 14.22
CA THR A 2 -84.92 -23.71 15.48
C THR A 2 -84.16 -24.35 16.66
N SER A 3 -83.33 -23.69 17.49
CA SER A 3 -83.16 -22.25 17.74
C SER A 3 -81.82 -21.84 18.42
N ILE A 4 -81.35 -20.61 18.10
CA ILE A 4 -80.98 -19.46 18.98
C ILE A 4 -79.75 -19.50 19.94
N ASN A 5 -78.90 -18.48 19.71
CA ASN A 5 -77.89 -17.78 20.52
C ASN A 5 -77.89 -17.84 22.07
N THR A 6 -76.68 -17.67 22.64
CA THR A 6 -76.29 -16.64 23.64
C THR A 6 -74.77 -16.75 23.93
N SER A 7 -74.02 -15.73 24.37
CA SER A 7 -73.99 -14.27 24.07
C SER A 7 -72.84 -13.59 24.84
N PHE A 8 -72.07 -12.69 24.21
CA PHE A 8 -71.22 -11.64 24.85
C PHE A 8 -70.12 -12.12 25.83
N HIS A 9 -69.05 -11.40 26.20
CA HIS A 9 -68.58 -9.99 26.14
C HIS A 9 -67.02 -10.08 26.32
N LYS A 10 -66.10 -9.14 26.02
CA LYS A 10 -66.04 -7.85 25.31
C LYS A 10 -64.54 -7.43 25.25
N GLY A 11 -64.01 -6.93 24.13
CA GLY A 11 -62.62 -6.46 24.03
C GLY A 11 -62.28 -5.79 22.71
N ARG A 12 -62.32 -4.46 22.67
CA ARG A 12 -61.93 -3.59 21.54
C ARG A 12 -60.85 -2.63 22.03
N GLU A 13 -59.68 -2.60 21.39
CA GLU A 13 -58.79 -1.44 21.11
C GLU A 13 -57.85 -1.91 19.96
N ARG A 14 -57.93 -1.36 18.73
CA ARG A 14 -57.42 -0.08 18.20
C ARG A 14 -55.92 -0.11 17.81
N GLU A 15 -55.71 -0.30 16.50
CA GLU A 15 -54.77 0.39 15.60
C GLU A 15 -53.41 0.87 16.13
N LYS A 16 -52.34 0.38 15.48
CA LYS A 16 -51.21 1.20 15.01
C LYS A 16 -50.66 0.64 13.69
N GLU A 17 -50.70 1.46 12.64
CA GLU A 17 -49.82 1.39 11.47
C GLU A 17 -48.65 2.33 11.77
N GLU A 18 -47.40 1.83 11.75
CA GLU A 18 -46.14 2.61 11.76
C GLU A 18 -45.19 1.76 10.89
N GLU A 19 -45.19 1.99 9.58
CA GLU A 19 -44.23 2.81 8.80
C GLU A 19 -42.82 2.19 8.71
N GLU A 20 -42.34 2.10 7.47
CA GLU A 20 -41.02 1.58 7.09
C GLU A 20 -39.95 2.65 7.35
N ASP A 21 -38.89 2.29 8.05
CA ASP A 21 -37.58 2.97 7.95
C ASP A 21 -36.50 1.88 8.05
N GLU A 22 -35.98 1.45 6.90
CA GLU A 22 -34.79 0.60 6.83
C GLU A 22 -33.55 1.46 7.16
N ASP A 23 -33.20 1.55 8.44
CA ASP A 23 -31.94 2.12 8.89
C ASP A 23 -30.78 1.16 8.56
N ASP A 24 -30.35 1.20 7.29
CA ASP A 24 -29.05 0.72 6.83
C ASP A 24 -27.93 1.62 7.42
N THR A 25 -27.78 1.59 8.76
CA THR A 25 -26.62 2.15 9.44
C THR A 25 -25.39 1.36 8.99
N PHE A 26 -24.67 1.94 8.03
CA PHE A 26 -23.33 1.52 7.65
C PHE A 26 -22.43 1.63 8.89
N GLU A 27 -22.21 0.51 9.59
CA GLU A 27 -21.27 0.44 10.70
C GLU A 27 -19.85 0.69 10.19
N ASP A 28 -19.46 1.97 10.20
CA ASP A 28 -18.11 2.40 9.88
C ASP A 28 -17.14 1.74 10.88
N ALA A 29 -16.24 0.90 10.36
CA ALA A 29 -15.51 -0.11 11.12
C ALA A 29 -14.38 0.47 12.00
N VAL A 30 -14.73 1.36 12.92
CA VAL A 30 -13.82 1.93 13.91
C VAL A 30 -13.54 0.89 15.01
N CYS A 31 -12.46 0.13 14.81
CA CYS A 31 -11.95 -0.81 15.79
C CYS A 31 -11.49 -0.10 17.09
N THR A 32 -12.42 0.06 18.03
CA THR A 32 -12.17 0.63 19.37
C THR A 32 -11.62 -0.41 20.33
N LYS A 33 -10.36 -0.84 20.12
CA LYS A 33 -9.58 -1.59 21.14
C LYS A 33 -8.07 -1.37 21.00
N THR A 34 -7.50 -0.66 21.98
CA THR A 34 -6.06 -0.40 22.17
C THR A 34 -5.44 0.57 21.15
N PRO A 35 -4.62 1.55 21.57
CA PRO A 35 -3.74 2.27 20.65
C PRO A 35 -2.55 1.37 20.29
N ALA A 36 -2.82 0.27 19.59
CA ALA A 36 -1.82 -0.29 18.69
C ALA A 36 -1.39 0.87 17.79
N ARG A 37 -0.08 1.13 17.70
CA ARG A 37 0.47 2.19 16.84
C ARG A 37 0.09 1.81 15.41
N VAL A 38 -1.04 2.32 14.93
CA VAL A 38 -1.50 2.11 13.56
C VAL A 38 -0.47 2.82 12.71
N ASN A 39 0.52 2.06 12.24
CA ASN A 39 1.54 2.52 11.32
C ASN A 39 0.81 2.82 10.00
N LYS A 40 0.27 4.03 9.90
CA LYS A 40 -0.47 4.52 8.75
C LYS A 40 0.47 4.35 7.55
N PRO A 41 0.12 3.57 6.51
CA PRO A 41 1.08 3.23 5.46
C PRO A 41 1.74 4.44 4.82
N LEU A 42 0.97 5.52 4.62
CA LEU A 42 1.47 6.81 4.14
C LEU A 42 2.54 7.41 5.07
N SER A 43 2.37 7.34 6.39
CA SER A 43 3.37 7.83 7.36
C SER A 43 4.66 7.03 7.30
N VAL A 44 4.59 5.71 7.08
CA VAL A 44 5.78 4.85 6.94
C VAL A 44 6.52 5.16 5.63
N ILE A 45 5.77 5.40 4.54
CA ILE A 45 6.34 5.83 3.26
C ILE A 45 7.02 7.20 3.42
N THR A 46 6.35 8.19 4.00
CA THR A 46 6.92 9.52 4.24
C THR A 46 8.20 9.44 5.08
N GLU A 47 8.17 8.76 6.23
CA GLU A 47 9.32 8.58 7.11
C GLU A 47 10.49 7.88 6.39
N ALA A 48 10.22 6.84 5.59
CA ALA A 48 11.26 6.14 4.83
C ALA A 48 11.90 7.02 3.74
N PHE A 49 11.11 7.82 3.03
CA PHE A 49 11.64 8.71 1.98
C PHE A 49 12.27 10.00 2.52
N GLU A 50 11.84 10.50 3.69
CA GLU A 50 12.53 11.58 4.42
C GLU A 50 13.94 11.14 4.85
N ASN A 51 14.05 9.97 5.49
CA ASN A 51 15.34 9.38 5.85
C ASN A 51 16.24 9.16 4.62
N LEU A 52 15.69 8.68 3.51
CA LEU A 52 16.42 8.49 2.25
C LEU A 52 16.89 9.83 1.65
N ALA A 53 16.08 10.88 1.74
CA ALA A 53 16.43 12.22 1.27
C ALA A 53 17.52 12.87 2.14
N ASP A 54 17.55 12.61 3.45
CA ASP A 54 18.60 13.11 4.33
C ASP A 54 19.94 12.41 4.11
N LEU A 55 19.94 11.10 3.85
CA LEU A 55 21.12 10.38 3.37
C LEU A 55 21.66 11.01 2.07
N LEU A 56 20.79 11.25 1.08
CA LEU A 56 21.18 11.88 -0.18
C LEU A 56 21.74 13.31 0.00
N LYS A 57 21.18 14.12 0.90
CA LYS A 57 21.71 15.46 1.22
C LYS A 57 23.08 15.38 1.89
N SER A 58 23.29 14.42 2.79
CA SER A 58 24.58 14.26 3.48
C SER A 58 25.70 13.93 2.49
N ASP A 59 25.47 12.98 1.59
CA ASP A 59 26.37 12.57 0.50
C ASP A 59 26.78 13.76 -0.40
N ILE A 60 25.80 14.55 -0.86
CA ILE A 60 26.06 15.79 -1.63
C ILE A 60 26.90 16.81 -0.84
N SER A 61 26.75 16.85 0.49
CA SER A 61 27.40 17.84 1.35
C SER A 61 28.84 17.49 1.75
N THR A 62 29.20 16.20 1.81
CA THR A 62 30.53 15.76 2.24
C THR A 62 31.52 15.58 1.09
N GLN A 63 31.06 15.55 -0.17
CA GLN A 63 31.86 15.13 -1.35
C GLN A 63 32.45 13.72 -1.21
N ASP A 64 31.89 12.87 -0.35
CA ASP A 64 32.23 11.46 -0.37
C ASP A 64 31.68 10.83 -1.66
N GLU A 65 32.46 9.97 -2.32
CA GLU A 65 32.04 9.22 -3.52
C GLU A 65 31.04 8.09 -3.17
N ASN A 66 30.39 8.18 -2.00
CA ASN A 66 29.62 7.13 -1.34
C ASN A 66 28.13 7.21 -1.70
N GLY A 67 27.87 7.31 -3.01
CA GLY A 67 26.56 7.46 -3.63
C GLY A 67 25.43 6.66 -2.98
N LEU A 68 24.21 7.21 -2.98
CA LEU A 68 23.02 6.69 -2.28
C LEU A 68 22.97 5.15 -2.09
N SER A 69 22.89 4.74 -0.81
CA SER A 69 22.81 3.33 -0.39
C SER A 69 21.66 2.59 -1.10
N LEU A 70 22.02 1.49 -1.77
CA LEU A 70 21.08 0.63 -2.47
C LEU A 70 20.11 -0.05 -1.49
N ASP A 71 20.59 -0.46 -0.31
CA ASP A 71 19.76 -1.12 0.69
C ASP A 71 18.70 -0.16 1.27
N ALA A 72 19.12 1.06 1.62
CA ALA A 72 18.20 2.11 2.10
C ALA A 72 17.15 2.47 1.04
N PHE A 73 17.57 2.61 -0.22
CA PHE A 73 16.67 2.85 -1.35
C PHE A 73 15.65 1.70 -1.52
N CYS A 74 16.09 0.45 -1.50
CA CYS A 74 15.23 -0.72 -1.64
C CYS A 74 14.24 -0.89 -0.48
N SER A 75 14.67 -0.58 0.74
CA SER A 75 13.83 -0.57 1.94
C SER A 75 12.68 0.43 1.79
N ALA A 76 12.99 1.69 1.47
CA ALA A 76 11.98 2.72 1.22
C ALA A 76 11.03 2.34 0.06
N CYS A 77 11.57 1.83 -1.05
CA CYS A 77 10.78 1.41 -2.20
C CYS A 77 9.80 0.26 -1.89
N THR A 78 10.13 -0.62 -0.95
CA THR A 78 9.27 -1.76 -0.58
C THR A 78 7.93 -1.29 0.00
N HIS A 79 7.91 -0.20 0.75
CA HIS A 79 6.68 0.35 1.35
C HIS A 79 5.67 0.88 0.32
N VAL A 80 6.13 1.31 -0.87
CA VAL A 80 5.29 1.87 -1.93
C VAL A 80 4.36 0.83 -2.57
N SER A 81 4.67 -0.46 -2.45
CA SER A 81 3.86 -1.57 -2.99
C SER A 81 2.38 -1.50 -2.57
N ILE A 82 2.08 -1.02 -1.36
CA ILE A 82 0.72 -0.88 -0.85
C ILE A 82 -0.12 0.19 -1.58
N LEU A 83 0.51 1.18 -2.22
CA LEU A 83 -0.23 2.18 -3.00
C LEU A 83 -0.83 1.57 -4.26
N PHE A 84 -0.13 0.64 -4.91
CA PHE A 84 -0.64 -0.05 -6.09
C PHE A 84 -1.83 -0.97 -5.78
N SER A 85 -1.85 -1.62 -4.61
CA SER A 85 -2.96 -2.49 -4.22
C SER A 85 -4.23 -1.71 -3.85
N CYS A 86 -4.10 -0.47 -3.35
CA CYS A 86 -5.22 0.44 -3.13
C CYS A 86 -5.97 0.86 -4.42
N LEU A 87 -5.33 0.74 -5.59
CA LEU A 87 -5.94 1.07 -6.90
C LEU A 87 -6.77 -0.09 -7.49
N GLY A 88 -6.91 -1.20 -6.75
CA GLY A 88 -7.74 -2.35 -7.14
C GLY A 88 -7.17 -3.18 -8.29
N PHE A 89 -8.00 -4.04 -8.88
CA PHE A 89 -7.58 -5.05 -9.85
C PHE A 89 -6.85 -4.49 -11.09
N ALA A 90 -7.16 -3.26 -11.51
CA ALA A 90 -6.52 -2.61 -12.65
C ALA A 90 -5.00 -2.42 -12.46
N SER A 91 -4.56 -2.15 -11.23
CA SER A 91 -3.15 -1.90 -10.90
C SER A 91 -2.41 -3.14 -10.40
N LYS A 92 -3.05 -4.30 -10.30
CA LYS A 92 -2.41 -5.53 -9.82
C LYS A 92 -1.21 -5.96 -10.66
N PHE A 93 -1.21 -5.67 -11.97
CA PHE A 93 -0.03 -5.87 -12.80
C PHE A 93 1.11 -4.90 -12.46
N ALA A 94 0.80 -3.63 -12.19
CA ALA A 94 1.78 -2.64 -11.75
C ALA A 94 2.38 -3.00 -10.39
N GLU A 95 1.56 -3.44 -9.43
CA GLU A 95 2.00 -3.96 -8.13
C GLU A 95 3.00 -5.13 -8.29
N MET A 96 2.66 -6.12 -9.13
CA MET A 96 3.51 -7.29 -9.37
C MET A 96 4.82 -6.93 -10.08
N GLU A 97 4.78 -6.13 -11.14
CA GLU A 97 5.96 -5.72 -11.91
C GLU A 97 6.89 -4.81 -11.07
N TYR A 98 6.32 -3.87 -10.31
CA TYR A 98 7.07 -3.04 -9.37
C TYR A 98 7.73 -3.88 -8.27
N THR A 99 6.95 -4.73 -7.59
CA THR A 99 7.44 -5.57 -6.48
C THR A 99 8.50 -6.58 -6.96
N SER A 100 8.36 -7.12 -8.18
CA SER A 100 9.40 -7.95 -8.80
C SER A 100 10.71 -7.18 -8.94
N LYS A 101 10.67 -5.93 -9.43
CA LYS A 101 11.89 -5.15 -9.67
C LYS A 101 12.54 -4.68 -8.37
N VAL A 102 11.76 -4.33 -7.36
CA VAL A 102 12.29 -4.04 -6.01
C VAL A 102 12.96 -5.28 -5.42
N LYS A 103 12.36 -6.48 -5.54
CA LYS A 103 12.98 -7.73 -5.07
C LYS A 103 14.31 -8.04 -5.75
N ASP A 104 14.42 -7.86 -7.06
CA ASP A 104 15.68 -8.06 -7.79
C ASP A 104 16.79 -7.10 -7.31
N LEU A 105 16.42 -5.88 -6.89
CA LEU A 105 17.35 -4.89 -6.33
C LEU A 105 17.69 -5.15 -4.85
N VAL A 106 16.77 -5.69 -4.04
CA VAL A 106 17.03 -6.21 -2.68
C VAL A 106 18.00 -7.40 -2.73
N GLU A 107 17.90 -8.27 -3.74
CA GLU A 107 18.89 -9.34 -3.92
C GLU A 107 20.27 -8.77 -4.28
N ALA A 108 20.30 -7.69 -5.08
CA ALA A 108 21.54 -6.98 -5.41
C ALA A 108 22.17 -6.27 -4.20
N SER A 109 21.39 -5.70 -3.26
CA SER A 109 21.90 -4.96 -2.09
C SER A 109 22.78 -5.79 -1.15
N LYS A 110 22.65 -7.12 -1.19
CA LYS A 110 23.54 -8.06 -0.47
C LYS A 110 24.99 -8.09 -0.98
N THR A 111 25.24 -7.51 -2.16
CA THR A 111 26.54 -7.58 -2.86
C THR A 111 27.02 -6.25 -3.43
N LEU A 112 26.11 -5.29 -3.65
CA LEU A 112 26.39 -3.96 -4.16
C LEU A 112 25.93 -2.92 -3.12
N ASN A 113 26.78 -1.95 -2.82
CA ASN A 113 26.52 -1.02 -1.71
C ASN A 113 25.67 0.18 -2.15
N THR A 114 25.93 0.71 -3.35
CA THR A 114 25.35 1.97 -3.84
C THR A 114 24.52 1.77 -5.11
N LEU A 115 23.62 2.73 -5.39
CA LEU A 115 22.97 2.80 -6.70
C LEU A 115 23.98 2.93 -7.85
N GLN A 116 25.10 3.62 -7.62
CA GLN A 116 26.14 3.80 -8.62
C GLN A 116 26.81 2.46 -8.98
N ASN A 117 27.09 1.59 -7.99
CA ASN A 117 27.66 0.26 -8.24
C ASN A 117 26.78 -0.63 -9.14
N ILE A 118 25.45 -0.45 -9.13
CA ILE A 118 24.55 -1.12 -10.10
C ILE A 118 24.83 -0.64 -11.53
N LEU A 119 24.94 0.68 -11.70
CA LEU A 119 25.13 1.30 -13.01
C LEU A 119 26.50 0.96 -13.58
N ASP A 120 27.55 1.08 -12.77
CA ASP A 120 28.93 0.77 -13.17
C ASP A 120 29.06 -0.68 -13.63
N LEU A 121 28.53 -1.63 -12.84
CA LEU A 121 28.58 -3.06 -13.17
C LEU A 121 27.84 -3.38 -14.47
N ASP A 122 26.65 -2.81 -14.69
CA ASP A 122 25.91 -3.04 -15.94
C ASP A 122 26.53 -2.29 -17.14
N VAL A 123 27.29 -1.22 -16.92
CA VAL A 123 28.07 -0.53 -17.96
C VAL A 123 29.30 -1.36 -18.34
N GLU A 124 30.07 -1.85 -17.37
CA GLU A 124 31.24 -2.71 -17.57
C GLU A 124 30.90 -4.00 -18.32
N ASN A 125 29.74 -4.60 -18.01
CA ASN A 125 29.27 -5.83 -18.67
C ASN A 125 28.43 -5.57 -19.94
N GLU A 126 28.28 -4.31 -20.37
CA GLU A 126 27.41 -3.88 -21.50
C GLU A 126 25.92 -4.29 -21.36
N THR A 127 25.47 -4.67 -20.15
CA THR A 127 24.13 -5.19 -19.85
C THR A 127 23.06 -4.14 -19.56
N VAL A 128 23.37 -2.84 -19.48
CA VAL A 128 22.44 -1.75 -19.08
C VAL A 128 21.03 -1.87 -19.68
N LYS A 129 20.92 -2.20 -20.98
CA LYS A 129 19.64 -2.26 -21.73
C LYS A 129 18.97 -3.65 -21.71
N THR A 130 19.68 -4.67 -21.26
CA THR A 130 19.25 -6.08 -21.29
C THR A 130 18.00 -6.31 -20.42
N PRO A 131 17.03 -7.12 -20.85
CA PRO A 131 15.90 -7.50 -20.00
C PRO A 131 16.39 -8.19 -18.71
N GLY A 132 15.97 -7.66 -17.55
CA GLY A 132 16.38 -8.16 -16.24
C GLY A 132 17.67 -7.57 -15.68
N SER A 133 18.35 -6.66 -16.41
CA SER A 133 19.51 -5.95 -15.84
C SER A 133 19.10 -5.09 -14.64
N ARG A 134 20.03 -4.91 -13.69
CA ARG A 134 19.78 -4.19 -12.44
C ARG A 134 19.49 -2.72 -12.72
N SER A 135 20.17 -2.11 -13.68
CA SER A 135 19.94 -0.76 -14.20
C SER A 135 18.57 -0.59 -14.84
N ARG A 136 18.10 -1.58 -15.62
CA ARG A 136 16.75 -1.55 -16.22
C ARG A 136 15.68 -1.71 -15.15
N ASN A 137 15.90 -2.56 -14.14
CA ASN A 137 15.02 -2.71 -13.00
C ASN A 137 14.97 -1.44 -12.13
N LEU A 138 16.11 -0.83 -11.81
CA LEU A 138 16.20 0.45 -11.11
C LEU A 138 15.45 1.55 -11.85
N ARG A 139 15.60 1.64 -13.19
CA ARG A 139 14.82 2.56 -14.02
C ARG A 139 13.31 2.30 -13.93
N ARG A 140 12.87 1.04 -13.85
CA ARG A 140 11.45 0.67 -13.69
C ARG A 140 10.90 1.01 -12.30
N VAL A 141 11.67 0.78 -11.23
CA VAL A 141 11.30 1.22 -9.88
C VAL A 141 11.17 2.74 -9.84
N ARG A 142 12.16 3.48 -10.35
CA ARG A 142 12.10 4.95 -10.45
C ARG A 142 10.87 5.45 -11.20
N GLN A 143 10.47 4.78 -12.29
CA GLN A 143 9.24 5.12 -13.01
C GLN A 143 7.98 4.81 -12.20
N GLY A 144 7.97 3.78 -11.35
CA GLY A 144 6.85 3.47 -10.46
C GLY A 144 6.70 4.46 -9.30
N LEU A 145 7.77 5.15 -8.91
CA LEU A 145 7.76 6.23 -7.91
C LEU A 145 7.28 7.59 -8.47
N ASP A 146 7.19 7.72 -9.79
CA ASP A 146 6.88 8.95 -10.54
C ASP A 146 5.40 8.99 -11.00
N LEU A 147 4.61 7.98 -10.62
CA LEU A 147 3.18 7.79 -10.92
C LEU A 147 2.28 8.31 -9.79
#